data_AF-A0A2N2HQR1-F1
#
_entry.id   AF-A0A2N2HQR1-F1
#
_cell.length_a   1.000
_cell.length_b   1.000
_cell.length_c   1.000
_cell.angle_alpha   90.00
_cell.angle_beta   90.00
_cell.angle_gamma   90.00
#
_symmetry.space_group_name_H-M   'P 1'
#
loop_
_entity.id
_entity.type
_entity.pdbx_description
1 polymer ?
#
loop_
_entity_poly.entity_id
_entity_poly.type
_entity_poly.pdbx_seq_one_letter_code
_entity_poly.pdbx_strand_id
1 'polypeptide(L)'
;QGDCCDKPGLCGAEPGKVNPGAIEVLGNGIDDNCNGKTDLFDQEDTAACDSGIESNSADAIDYAKALGICRQTTEAEPLATRTWGLISAQLVRADGSAVTDARAHSIRADFGAVTPMPLEGQRIVVLSTGIAADADQTNPGPNTGPTSNPATSLTGTSVNISTCTNPLCIKDWYATPNLPLKPANGLPDAPGCNASNVPDANDSIMLVLRMRAPTNAKAFSFNSYFFSSEYPEFVCTSFNDQFVALVNTPAGTPTPIANPVDKNLMTYTKDGQKWPIGINIAKGTTLFSVCEDLAVSSCDDSDVSAASCSLGMAQLLGTGFEKPSATSTCAWGGGTYWLTTAGNVIPGEIVELRIAIWDVGDKIYDSLALVDGFRWLYSATLPGTN
;
A
#
# COMPACT_ATOMS: atom_id res chain seq x y z
N GLN A 1 -18.17 23.15 -22.09
CA GLN A 1 -16.71 22.91 -21.93
C GLN A 1 -16.42 21.47 -21.49
N GLY A 2 -17.23 20.49 -21.93
CA GLY A 2 -17.22 19.15 -21.34
C GLY A 2 -17.96 19.10 -19.98
N ASP A 3 -18.38 20.23 -19.43
CA ASP A 3 -19.34 20.34 -18.33
C ASP A 3 -20.77 20.24 -18.85
N CYS A 4 -21.68 19.76 -18.01
CA CYS A 4 -23.07 19.48 -18.39
C CYS A 4 -24.02 20.64 -18.06
N CYS A 5 -23.42 21.77 -17.68
CA CYS A 5 -24.05 22.98 -17.19
C CYS A 5 -24.32 24.02 -18.28
N ASP A 6 -24.47 23.57 -19.53
CA ASP A 6 -24.71 24.45 -20.69
C ASP A 6 -26.14 25.08 -20.68
N LYS A 7 -26.99 24.71 -19.72
CA LYS A 7 -28.33 25.30 -19.53
C LYS A 7 -28.46 25.97 -18.14
N PRO A 8 -29.15 27.12 -18.01
CA PRO A 8 -29.38 27.75 -16.72
C PRO A 8 -30.12 26.81 -15.74
N GLY A 9 -29.54 26.57 -14.56
CA GLY A 9 -30.10 25.71 -13.50
C GLY A 9 -29.23 24.49 -13.16
N LEU A 10 -29.73 23.63 -12.26
CA LEU A 10 -29.27 22.28 -11.86
C LEU A 10 -27.80 22.04 -11.44
N CYS A 11 -26.87 22.97 -11.63
CA CYS A 11 -25.44 22.78 -11.33
C CYS A 11 -24.93 23.47 -10.05
N GLY A 12 -25.84 23.99 -9.23
CA GLY A 12 -25.49 24.64 -7.96
C GLY A 12 -24.53 25.85 -8.12
N ALA A 13 -23.71 26.08 -7.09
CA ALA A 13 -22.79 27.22 -7.01
C ALA A 13 -21.42 27.00 -7.68
N GLU A 14 -21.09 25.75 -8.04
CA GLU A 14 -19.77 25.36 -8.55
C GLU A 14 -19.91 24.55 -9.86
N PRO A 15 -20.42 25.13 -10.96
CA PRO A 15 -20.73 24.40 -12.20
C PRO A 15 -19.51 23.71 -12.83
N GLY A 16 -18.30 24.22 -12.60
CA GLY A 16 -17.06 23.59 -13.07
C GLY A 16 -16.76 22.22 -12.43
N LYS A 17 -17.46 21.84 -11.35
CA LYS A 17 -17.34 20.51 -10.73
C LYS A 17 -18.30 19.48 -11.30
N VAL A 18 -19.22 19.90 -12.18
CA VAL A 18 -20.27 19.04 -12.75
C VAL A 18 -19.90 18.67 -14.19
N ASN A 19 -19.29 17.50 -14.36
CA ASN A 19 -18.79 17.00 -15.64
C ASN A 19 -18.56 15.47 -15.59
N PRO A 20 -18.43 14.77 -16.74
CA PRO A 20 -18.22 13.32 -16.80
C PRO A 20 -16.96 12.79 -16.07
N GLY A 21 -16.05 13.68 -15.69
CA GLY A 21 -14.85 13.40 -14.91
C GLY A 21 -15.04 13.56 -13.40
N ALA A 22 -16.22 13.87 -12.89
CA ALA A 22 -16.49 13.97 -11.46
C ALA A 22 -16.90 12.62 -10.83
N ILE A 23 -16.75 12.50 -9.51
CA ILE A 23 -17.51 11.52 -8.71
C ILE A 23 -18.84 12.14 -8.28
N GLU A 24 -19.86 11.30 -8.08
CA GLU A 24 -21.15 11.75 -7.54
C GLU A 24 -21.02 12.17 -6.06
N VAL A 25 -21.59 13.33 -5.69
CA VAL A 25 -21.64 13.81 -4.30
C VAL A 25 -23.04 13.64 -3.73
N LEU A 26 -23.27 12.53 -3.03
CA LEU A 26 -24.58 12.18 -2.52
C LEU A 26 -25.22 13.25 -1.61
N GLY A 27 -26.48 13.54 -1.91
CA GLY A 27 -27.35 14.41 -1.12
C GLY A 27 -27.21 15.90 -1.46
N ASN A 28 -26.52 16.24 -2.54
CA ASN A 28 -26.40 17.63 -3.01
C ASN A 28 -27.49 18.02 -4.02
N GLY A 29 -28.27 17.05 -4.54
CA GLY A 29 -29.34 17.28 -5.52
C GLY A 29 -28.84 17.59 -6.93
N ILE A 30 -27.59 17.29 -7.25
CA ILE A 30 -26.89 17.57 -8.52
C ILE A 30 -26.42 16.23 -9.08
N ASP A 31 -26.56 16.03 -10.40
CA ASP A 31 -25.91 14.93 -11.11
C ASP A 31 -24.47 15.36 -11.45
N ASP A 32 -23.54 15.19 -10.51
CA ASP A 32 -22.19 15.76 -10.60
C ASP A 32 -21.40 15.16 -11.77
N ASN A 33 -21.60 13.87 -12.04
CA ASN A 33 -20.89 13.15 -13.10
C ASN A 33 -21.66 13.07 -14.43
N CYS A 34 -22.82 13.71 -14.52
CA CYS A 34 -23.64 13.79 -15.72
C CYS A 34 -24.10 12.47 -16.32
N ASN A 35 -24.27 11.43 -15.51
CA ASN A 35 -24.69 10.12 -15.99
C ASN A 35 -26.23 9.99 -16.06
N GLY A 36 -26.97 11.05 -15.74
CA GLY A 36 -28.43 11.09 -15.71
C GLY A 36 -29.04 10.57 -14.41
N LYS A 37 -28.23 10.32 -13.37
CA LYS A 37 -28.66 9.77 -12.08
C LYS A 37 -28.23 10.68 -10.92
N THR A 38 -29.08 11.62 -10.56
CA THR A 38 -28.87 12.52 -9.41
C THR A 38 -28.87 11.79 -8.07
N ASP A 39 -27.89 12.12 -7.23
CA ASP A 39 -27.66 11.57 -5.89
C ASP A 39 -27.64 10.04 -5.85
N LEU A 40 -27.17 9.41 -6.93
CA LEU A 40 -27.02 7.97 -7.02
C LEU A 40 -25.58 7.64 -7.36
N PHE A 41 -25.00 6.76 -6.54
CA PHE A 41 -23.69 6.20 -6.84
C PHE A 41 -23.62 5.70 -8.28
N ASP A 42 -22.52 6.01 -8.95
CA ASP A 42 -22.24 5.36 -10.22
C ASP A 42 -22.06 3.85 -9.97
N GLN A 43 -22.75 3.05 -10.77
CA GLN A 43 -22.65 1.60 -10.65
C GLN A 43 -21.28 1.11 -11.11
N GLU A 44 -20.60 1.85 -12.00
CA GLU A 44 -19.22 1.54 -12.37
C GLU A 44 -18.23 1.78 -11.21
N ASP A 45 -18.60 2.63 -10.24
CA ASP A 45 -17.73 3.00 -9.11
C ASP A 45 -18.08 2.27 -7.81
N THR A 46 -19.27 1.68 -7.71
CA THR A 46 -19.75 0.98 -6.51
C THR A 46 -19.93 -0.51 -6.68
N ALA A 47 -19.94 -1.01 -7.92
CA ALA A 47 -19.90 -2.44 -8.15
C ALA A 47 -18.45 -2.91 -8.14
N ALA A 48 -18.15 -3.86 -7.25
CA ALA A 48 -16.87 -4.54 -7.25
C ALA A 48 -16.62 -5.23 -8.61
N CYS A 49 -15.38 -5.11 -9.10
CA CYS A 49 -14.95 -5.61 -10.40
C CYS A 49 -13.91 -6.75 -10.31
N ASP A 50 -13.74 -7.30 -9.12
CA ASP A 50 -12.70 -8.26 -8.75
C ASP A 50 -13.22 -9.70 -8.60
N SER A 51 -14.52 -9.90 -8.84
CA SER A 51 -15.14 -11.22 -8.84
C SER A 51 -14.52 -12.14 -9.89
N GLY A 52 -14.10 -13.33 -9.47
CA GLY A 52 -13.54 -14.34 -10.37
C GLY A 52 -12.10 -14.08 -10.83
N ILE A 53 -11.41 -13.09 -10.26
CA ILE A 53 -9.97 -12.93 -10.48
C ILE A 53 -9.23 -14.10 -9.83
N GLU A 54 -8.34 -14.71 -10.61
CA GLU A 54 -7.47 -15.82 -10.21
C GLU A 54 -6.34 -15.35 -9.28
N SER A 55 -5.94 -16.20 -8.33
CA SER A 55 -4.97 -15.79 -7.31
C SER A 55 -3.58 -15.47 -7.82
N ASN A 56 -3.16 -16.09 -8.91
CA ASN A 56 -1.86 -15.91 -9.55
C ASN A 56 -1.98 -15.13 -10.87
N SER A 57 -2.91 -14.17 -10.96
CA SER A 57 -3.05 -13.35 -12.17
C SER A 57 -1.72 -12.68 -12.51
N ALA A 58 -1.31 -12.76 -13.77
CA ALA A 58 -0.14 -12.06 -14.29
C ALA A 58 -0.49 -10.65 -14.82
N ASP A 59 -1.79 -10.29 -14.87
CA ASP A 59 -2.24 -8.99 -15.33
C ASP A 59 -2.27 -8.00 -14.15
N ALA A 60 -1.41 -6.98 -14.19
CA ALA A 60 -1.36 -5.95 -13.16
C ALA A 60 -2.67 -5.14 -13.04
N ILE A 61 -3.51 -5.12 -14.09
CA ILE A 61 -4.83 -4.49 -14.02
C ILE A 61 -5.74 -5.21 -13.01
N ASP A 62 -5.61 -6.53 -12.87
CA ASP A 62 -6.41 -7.29 -11.91
C ASP A 62 -6.08 -6.91 -10.46
N TYR A 63 -4.84 -6.51 -10.18
CA TYR A 63 -4.44 -5.97 -8.88
C TYR A 63 -5.08 -4.60 -8.60
N ALA A 64 -5.23 -3.77 -9.62
CA ALA A 64 -5.96 -2.51 -9.48
C ALA A 64 -7.45 -2.74 -9.19
N LYS A 65 -8.09 -3.71 -9.88
CA LYS A 65 -9.47 -4.11 -9.62
C LYS A 65 -9.65 -4.66 -8.20
N ALA A 66 -8.73 -5.52 -7.74
CA ALA A 66 -8.73 -6.08 -6.39
C ALA A 66 -8.49 -5.01 -5.30
N LEU A 67 -7.98 -3.83 -5.63
CA LEU A 67 -7.93 -2.69 -4.71
C LEU A 67 -9.25 -1.90 -4.67
N GLY A 68 -10.20 -2.14 -5.58
CA GLY A 68 -11.40 -1.31 -5.78
C GLY A 68 -11.32 -0.33 -6.95
N ILE A 69 -10.24 -0.32 -7.74
CA ILE A 69 -10.10 0.61 -8.88
C ILE A 69 -10.69 -0.03 -10.14
N CYS A 70 -12.00 0.12 -10.32
CA CYS A 70 -12.75 -0.54 -11.38
C CYS A 70 -12.84 0.24 -12.69
N ARG A 71 -13.06 1.55 -12.62
CA ARG A 71 -13.16 2.43 -13.79
C ARG A 71 -11.82 2.54 -14.49
N GLN A 72 -11.83 2.43 -15.82
CA GLN A 72 -10.66 2.67 -16.66
C GLN A 72 -10.84 3.90 -17.53
N THR A 73 -9.73 4.54 -17.89
CA THR A 73 -9.69 5.71 -18.76
C THR A 73 -8.38 5.74 -19.56
N THR A 74 -8.25 6.68 -20.49
CA THR A 74 -7.02 6.89 -21.24
C THR A 74 -6.39 8.25 -20.94
N GLU A 75 -5.09 8.36 -21.16
CA GLU A 75 -4.37 9.60 -20.92
C GLU A 75 -4.81 10.75 -21.85
N ALA A 76 -5.22 10.41 -23.08
CA ALA A 76 -5.61 11.35 -24.12
C ALA A 76 -7.12 11.38 -24.42
N GLU A 77 -7.97 10.95 -23.47
CA GLU A 77 -9.42 10.92 -23.65
C GLU A 77 -9.98 12.31 -24.03
N PRO A 78 -10.83 12.43 -25.07
CA PRO A 78 -11.43 13.70 -25.48
C PRO A 78 -12.19 14.37 -24.33
N LEU A 79 -12.11 15.70 -24.21
CA LEU A 79 -12.72 16.44 -23.09
C LEU A 79 -14.21 16.15 -22.87
N ALA A 80 -14.97 15.88 -23.92
CA ALA A 80 -16.41 15.61 -23.83
C ALA A 80 -16.74 14.24 -23.21
N THR A 81 -15.82 13.27 -23.28
CA THR A 81 -15.97 11.91 -22.74
C THR A 81 -14.94 11.60 -21.66
N ARG A 82 -14.08 12.57 -21.32
CA ARG A 82 -12.99 12.40 -20.37
C ARG A 82 -13.56 12.06 -19.01
N THR A 83 -13.24 10.85 -18.58
CA THR A 83 -13.53 10.37 -17.23
C THR A 83 -12.24 10.01 -16.50
N TRP A 84 -12.37 9.74 -15.21
CA TRP A 84 -11.29 9.36 -14.31
C TRP A 84 -11.11 7.84 -14.25
N GLY A 85 -10.11 7.36 -13.52
CA GLY A 85 -9.88 5.93 -13.31
C GLY A 85 -8.46 5.48 -13.65
N LEU A 86 -8.28 4.17 -13.76
CA LEU A 86 -7.01 3.54 -14.10
C LEU A 86 -6.66 3.78 -15.56
N ILE A 87 -5.42 4.21 -15.81
CA ILE A 87 -4.83 4.33 -17.14
C ILE A 87 -3.93 3.14 -17.44
N SER A 88 -3.11 2.75 -16.45
CA SER A 88 -2.27 1.56 -16.56
C SER A 88 -1.86 1.06 -15.18
N ALA A 89 -1.54 -0.23 -15.12
CA ALA A 89 -0.96 -0.90 -13.96
C ALA A 89 0.27 -1.72 -14.38
N GLN A 90 1.27 -1.83 -13.52
CA GLN A 90 2.47 -2.66 -13.74
C GLN A 90 2.93 -3.30 -12.43
N LEU A 91 3.46 -4.52 -12.54
CA LEU A 91 4.19 -5.21 -11.48
C LEU A 91 5.67 -5.24 -11.85
N VAL A 92 6.50 -4.65 -11.01
CA VAL A 92 7.95 -4.50 -11.23
C VAL A 92 8.70 -4.66 -9.91
N ARG A 93 10.03 -4.74 -9.95
CA ARG A 93 10.90 -4.66 -8.76
C ARG A 93 11.12 -3.20 -8.36
N ALA A 94 11.69 -2.94 -7.19
CA ALA A 94 11.92 -1.58 -6.68
C ALA A 94 12.83 -0.72 -7.58
N ASP A 95 13.69 -1.35 -8.39
CA ASP A 95 14.51 -0.68 -9.40
C ASP A 95 13.78 -0.43 -10.75
N GLY A 96 12.50 -0.82 -10.85
CA GLY A 96 11.66 -0.72 -12.04
C GLY A 96 11.84 -1.86 -13.05
N SER A 97 12.75 -2.81 -12.82
CA SER A 97 12.92 -3.97 -13.71
C SER A 97 11.79 -4.99 -13.54
N ALA A 98 11.66 -5.93 -14.47
CA ALA A 98 10.60 -6.94 -14.43
C ALA A 98 10.70 -7.83 -13.17
N VAL A 99 9.53 -8.25 -12.66
CA VAL A 99 9.44 -9.23 -11.57
C VAL A 99 10.05 -10.56 -12.03
N THR A 100 10.92 -11.12 -11.20
CA THR A 100 11.65 -12.36 -11.51
C THR A 100 11.01 -13.60 -10.89
N ASP A 101 10.25 -13.44 -9.80
CA ASP A 101 9.53 -14.52 -9.14
C ASP A 101 8.05 -14.15 -9.02
N ALA A 102 7.19 -14.89 -9.72
CA ALA A 102 5.75 -14.63 -9.74
C ALA A 102 5.08 -14.89 -8.38
N ARG A 103 5.77 -15.52 -7.43
CA ARG A 103 5.24 -15.84 -6.10
C ARG A 103 5.27 -14.65 -5.14
N ALA A 104 5.97 -13.56 -5.47
CA ALA A 104 6.05 -12.33 -4.67
C ALA A 104 4.73 -11.51 -4.64
N HIS A 105 3.73 -11.90 -5.42
CA HIS A 105 2.45 -11.20 -5.51
C HIS A 105 1.31 -12.21 -5.72
N SER A 106 0.14 -11.90 -5.18
CA SER A 106 -1.09 -12.67 -5.43
C SER A 106 -2.33 -11.84 -5.14
N ILE A 107 -3.48 -12.39 -5.53
CA ILE A 107 -4.81 -11.82 -5.27
C ILE A 107 -5.61 -12.87 -4.49
N ARG A 108 -6.06 -12.59 -3.27
CA ARG A 108 -6.67 -13.61 -2.40
C ARG A 108 -8.10 -13.26 -2.02
N ALA A 109 -8.90 -14.26 -1.68
CA ALA A 109 -10.24 -14.03 -1.11
C ALA A 109 -10.18 -13.84 0.41
N ASP A 110 -9.12 -14.36 1.03
CA ASP A 110 -8.85 -14.40 2.46
C ASP A 110 -7.34 -14.51 2.69
N PHE A 111 -6.91 -14.38 3.94
CA PHE A 111 -5.51 -14.57 4.32
C PHE A 111 -5.42 -15.05 5.77
N GLY A 112 -5.21 -16.36 5.97
CA GLY A 112 -5.23 -16.98 7.29
C GLY A 112 -6.52 -16.68 8.08
N ALA A 113 -6.39 -16.52 9.40
CA ALA A 113 -7.49 -16.10 10.28
C ALA A 113 -7.69 -14.57 10.34
N VAL A 114 -7.07 -13.80 9.43
CA VAL A 114 -7.19 -12.34 9.42
C VAL A 114 -8.65 -11.97 9.18
N THR A 115 -9.24 -11.28 10.17
CA THR A 115 -10.54 -10.62 10.04
C THR A 115 -10.36 -9.12 10.26
N PRO A 116 -10.96 -8.27 9.41
CA PRO A 116 -11.93 -8.58 8.37
C PRO A 116 -11.30 -9.15 7.08
N MET A 117 -12.13 -9.94 6.38
CA MET A 117 -12.07 -10.28 4.96
C MET A 117 -11.87 -9.02 4.06
N PRO A 118 -11.66 -9.16 2.73
CA PRO A 118 -11.55 -8.02 1.82
C PRO A 118 -12.46 -6.84 2.20
N LEU A 119 -11.86 -5.67 2.35
CA LEU A 119 -12.51 -4.43 2.73
C LEU A 119 -13.39 -3.88 1.59
N GLU A 120 -13.03 -4.23 0.36
CA GLU A 120 -13.79 -3.94 -0.85
C GLU A 120 -13.87 -5.18 -1.74
N GLY A 121 -15.02 -5.37 -2.40
CA GLY A 121 -15.22 -6.50 -3.29
C GLY A 121 -15.08 -7.88 -2.64
N GLN A 122 -14.34 -8.76 -3.29
CA GLN A 122 -14.14 -10.16 -2.91
C GLN A 122 -12.67 -10.57 -2.89
N ARG A 123 -11.76 -9.65 -3.16
CA ARG A 123 -10.33 -9.90 -3.33
C ARG A 123 -9.47 -8.88 -2.61
N ILE A 124 -8.29 -9.32 -2.18
CA ILE A 124 -7.27 -8.51 -1.52
C ILE A 124 -5.95 -8.68 -2.26
N VAL A 125 -5.21 -7.58 -2.44
CA VAL A 125 -3.86 -7.65 -3.01
C VAL A 125 -2.89 -8.09 -1.93
N VAL A 126 -2.04 -9.04 -2.27
CA VAL A 126 -0.93 -9.51 -1.41
C VAL A 126 0.38 -9.23 -2.12
N LEU A 127 1.25 -8.44 -1.50
CA LEU A 127 2.62 -8.19 -1.92
C LEU A 127 3.57 -8.74 -0.86
N SER A 128 4.56 -9.52 -1.25
CA SER A 128 5.48 -10.15 -0.30
C SER A 128 6.90 -10.16 -0.81
N THR A 129 7.84 -10.04 0.13
CA THR A 129 9.27 -10.28 -0.08
C THR A 129 9.59 -11.78 -0.02
N GLY A 130 8.66 -12.55 0.54
CA GLY A 130 8.59 -14.00 0.44
C GLY A 130 7.52 -14.47 -0.54
N ILE A 131 6.81 -15.53 -0.15
CA ILE A 131 5.65 -16.00 -0.90
C ILE A 131 4.39 -15.24 -0.48
N ALA A 132 3.70 -14.63 -1.44
CA ALA A 132 2.40 -13.99 -1.29
C ALA A 132 1.28 -15.02 -1.12
N ALA A 133 1.31 -15.77 -0.02
CA ALA A 133 0.34 -16.78 0.36
C ALA A 133 0.31 -16.88 1.89
N ASP A 134 -0.80 -17.37 2.44
CA ASP A 134 -0.85 -17.78 3.83
C ASP A 134 -0.31 -19.23 4.01
N ALA A 135 -0.48 -19.79 5.21
CA ALA A 135 0.06 -21.10 5.57
C ALA A 135 -0.56 -22.30 4.82
N ASP A 136 -1.75 -22.14 4.24
CA ASP A 136 -2.52 -23.22 3.60
C ASP A 136 -2.79 -22.97 2.11
N GLN A 137 -2.61 -21.74 1.64
CA GLN A 137 -2.84 -21.35 0.26
C GLN A 137 -1.83 -21.97 -0.70
N THR A 138 -2.28 -22.25 -1.92
CA THR A 138 -1.44 -22.74 -3.01
C THR A 138 -1.58 -21.82 -4.22
N ASN A 139 -0.61 -21.93 -5.15
CA ASN A 139 -0.56 -21.18 -6.41
C ASN A 139 -0.72 -19.65 -6.27
N PRO A 140 0.29 -18.92 -5.76
CA PRO A 140 1.53 -19.41 -5.13
C PRO A 140 1.30 -19.89 -3.68
N GLY A 141 2.28 -20.52 -3.05
CA GLY A 141 2.19 -20.97 -1.65
C GLY A 141 2.41 -22.48 -1.44
N PRO A 142 2.43 -22.92 -0.17
CA PRO A 142 2.16 -22.12 1.04
C PRO A 142 3.34 -21.24 1.48
N ASN A 143 3.08 -20.22 2.30
CA ASN A 143 4.10 -19.55 3.10
C ASN A 143 4.09 -20.15 4.52
N THR A 144 5.16 -20.85 4.89
CA THR A 144 5.30 -21.45 6.22
C THR A 144 6.43 -20.82 7.02
N GLY A 145 6.74 -19.56 6.72
CA GLY A 145 7.84 -18.80 7.30
C GLY A 145 9.22 -19.07 6.64
N PRO A 146 10.30 -18.49 7.20
CA PRO A 146 11.69 -18.55 6.77
C PRO A 146 12.21 -19.98 6.89
N THR A 147 11.92 -20.71 5.85
CA THR A 147 12.49 -22.00 5.59
C THR A 147 13.50 -21.81 4.46
N SER A 148 14.63 -22.48 4.52
CA SER A 148 15.55 -22.55 3.37
C SER A 148 14.99 -23.41 2.22
N ASN A 149 13.71 -23.80 2.31
CA ASN A 149 13.04 -24.62 1.32
C ASN A 149 12.48 -23.71 0.22
N PRO A 150 12.98 -23.82 -1.03
CA PRO A 150 12.51 -22.99 -2.13
C PRO A 150 11.05 -23.27 -2.52
N ALA A 151 10.39 -24.31 -1.98
CA ALA A 151 8.94 -24.49 -2.12
C ALA A 151 8.12 -23.52 -1.26
N THR A 152 8.73 -22.98 -0.20
CA THR A 152 8.08 -22.20 0.86
C THR A 152 8.80 -20.87 1.13
N SER A 153 9.75 -20.49 0.27
CA SER A 153 10.45 -19.18 0.24
C SER A 153 10.90 -18.84 -1.19
N LEU A 154 11.19 -17.57 -1.48
CA LEU A 154 11.66 -17.12 -2.79
C LEU A 154 13.13 -17.56 -3.05
N THR A 155 13.53 -17.56 -4.32
CA THR A 155 14.91 -17.93 -4.70
C THR A 155 15.96 -16.86 -4.38
N GLY A 156 15.58 -15.76 -3.74
CA GLY A 156 16.48 -14.75 -3.20
C GLY A 156 17.10 -13.82 -4.24
N THR A 157 16.48 -12.67 -4.51
CA THR A 157 16.89 -11.69 -5.53
C THR A 157 17.26 -10.35 -4.92
N SER A 158 18.03 -9.51 -5.63
CA SER A 158 18.43 -8.20 -5.12
C SER A 158 18.59 -7.20 -6.26
N VAL A 159 18.17 -5.97 -6.03
CA VAL A 159 18.34 -4.84 -6.94
C VAL A 159 18.82 -3.61 -6.18
N ASN A 160 19.57 -2.72 -6.85
CA ASN A 160 20.15 -1.56 -6.20
C ASN A 160 19.38 -0.27 -6.55
N ILE A 161 18.66 0.28 -5.59
CA ILE A 161 17.78 1.44 -5.80
C ILE A 161 18.54 2.77 -5.91
N SER A 162 19.84 2.79 -5.59
CA SER A 162 20.65 4.00 -5.70
C SER A 162 21.23 4.23 -7.11
N THR A 163 21.35 3.18 -7.92
CA THR A 163 22.03 3.22 -9.22
C THR A 163 21.12 2.95 -10.42
N CYS A 164 19.89 2.48 -10.18
CA CYS A 164 18.88 2.27 -11.22
C CYS A 164 18.63 3.53 -12.08
N THR A 165 18.26 3.29 -13.34
CA THR A 165 17.94 4.33 -14.34
C THR A 165 16.54 4.20 -14.92
N ASN A 166 15.82 3.13 -14.57
CA ASN A 166 14.44 2.95 -15.01
C ASN A 166 13.56 4.06 -14.42
N PRO A 167 12.68 4.72 -15.21
CA PRO A 167 11.78 5.77 -14.73
C PRO A 167 10.86 5.35 -13.57
N LEU A 168 10.55 4.06 -13.45
CA LEU A 168 9.71 3.53 -12.37
C LEU A 168 10.47 3.35 -11.05
N CYS A 169 11.80 3.33 -11.09
CA CYS A 169 12.62 3.09 -9.91
C CYS A 169 12.33 4.07 -8.77
N ILE A 170 12.38 3.60 -7.52
CA ILE A 170 12.15 4.40 -6.31
C ILE A 170 13.33 5.30 -5.91
N LYS A 171 14.34 5.46 -6.77
CA LYS A 171 15.53 6.28 -6.52
C LYS A 171 15.21 7.72 -6.18
N ASP A 172 14.15 8.27 -6.76
CA ASP A 172 13.69 9.63 -6.50
C ASP A 172 13.27 9.82 -5.03
N TRP A 173 12.64 8.82 -4.44
CA TRP A 173 12.37 8.78 -2.99
C TRP A 173 13.66 8.53 -2.19
N TYR A 174 14.46 7.54 -2.58
CA TYR A 174 15.69 7.19 -1.86
C TYR A 174 16.65 8.39 -1.74
N ALA A 175 16.84 9.13 -2.83
CA ALA A 175 17.73 10.29 -2.89
C ALA A 175 17.18 11.52 -2.15
N THR A 176 15.86 11.66 -2.02
CA THR A 176 15.24 12.83 -1.37
C THR A 176 15.28 12.71 0.16
N PRO A 177 15.79 13.72 0.90
CA PRO A 177 15.73 13.73 2.35
C PRO A 177 14.32 14.11 2.86
N ASN A 178 13.93 13.54 3.99
CA ASN A 178 12.72 13.91 4.73
C ASN A 178 13.02 13.83 6.23
N LEU A 179 13.71 14.85 6.74
CA LEU A 179 14.17 14.85 8.13
C LEU A 179 12.99 15.03 9.12
N PRO A 180 13.05 14.43 10.32
CA PRO A 180 14.12 13.55 10.81
C PRO A 180 13.98 12.08 10.36
N LEU A 181 12.91 11.73 9.63
CA LEU A 181 12.59 10.34 9.27
C LEU A 181 13.71 9.65 8.49
N LYS A 182 14.29 10.33 7.48
CA LYS A 182 15.40 9.78 6.71
C LYS A 182 16.33 10.86 6.13
N PRO A 183 17.65 10.57 6.04
CA PRO A 183 18.57 11.40 5.28
C PRO A 183 18.39 11.19 3.76
N ALA A 184 19.10 12.00 2.97
CA ALA A 184 19.25 11.74 1.55
C ALA A 184 20.11 10.48 1.34
N ASN A 185 19.73 9.63 0.39
CA ASN A 185 20.39 8.34 0.13
C ASN A 185 20.44 7.44 1.37
N GLY A 186 19.34 7.42 2.12
CA GLY A 186 19.13 6.51 3.24
C GLY A 186 17.67 6.08 3.31
N LEU A 187 17.48 4.94 3.96
CA LEU A 187 16.18 4.39 4.31
C LEU A 187 15.66 5.09 5.58
N PRO A 188 14.35 5.15 5.76
CA PRO A 188 13.74 5.69 6.97
C PRO A 188 13.90 4.76 8.17
N ASP A 189 14.13 5.37 9.32
CA ASP A 189 14.26 4.70 10.61
C ASP A 189 13.28 5.28 11.62
N ALA A 190 12.86 4.47 12.60
CA ALA A 190 12.08 4.98 13.71
C ALA A 190 12.93 5.89 14.62
N PRO A 191 12.33 6.85 15.33
CA PRO A 191 13.03 7.73 16.25
C PRO A 191 13.91 6.95 17.25
N GLY A 192 15.21 7.22 17.23
CA GLY A 192 16.17 6.58 18.11
C GLY A 192 16.66 5.20 17.66
N CYS A 193 16.21 4.67 16.51
CA CYS A 193 16.97 3.64 15.79
C CYS A 193 18.14 4.32 15.06
N ASN A 194 19.21 3.56 14.78
CA ASN A 194 20.31 3.99 13.92
C ASN A 194 20.77 2.80 13.06
N ALA A 195 19.89 2.31 12.19
CA ALA A 195 20.19 1.15 11.37
C ALA A 195 21.22 1.53 10.28
N SER A 196 22.04 0.55 9.88
CA SER A 196 22.93 0.74 8.74
C SER A 196 22.13 0.73 7.44
N ASN A 197 22.24 1.81 6.68
CA ASN A 197 21.52 1.98 5.42
C ASN A 197 22.25 1.27 4.28
N VAL A 198 21.59 0.30 3.65
CA VAL A 198 22.01 -0.29 2.37
C VAL A 198 21.00 0.04 1.27
N PRO A 199 21.45 0.37 0.04
CA PRO A 199 20.58 0.67 -1.09
C PRO A 199 20.07 -0.60 -1.81
N ASP A 200 20.32 -1.77 -1.24
CA ASP A 200 19.90 -3.03 -1.84
C ASP A 200 18.48 -3.33 -1.38
N ALA A 201 17.59 -3.53 -2.35
CA ALA A 201 16.22 -3.95 -2.15
C ALA A 201 16.13 -5.42 -2.51
N ASN A 202 16.09 -6.27 -1.48
CA ASN A 202 16.04 -7.71 -1.64
C ASN A 202 14.60 -8.17 -1.84
N ASP A 203 14.42 -9.12 -2.76
CA ASP A 203 13.13 -9.73 -3.10
C ASP A 203 11.97 -8.74 -3.29
N SER A 204 12.31 -7.57 -3.85
CA SER A 204 11.39 -6.47 -3.95
C SER A 204 10.26 -6.74 -4.94
N ILE A 205 9.05 -6.32 -4.58
CA ILE A 205 7.89 -6.25 -5.46
C ILE A 205 7.24 -4.87 -5.34
N MET A 206 6.80 -4.33 -6.47
CA MET A 206 6.17 -3.02 -6.56
C MET A 206 5.00 -3.05 -7.54
N LEU A 207 3.82 -2.65 -7.05
CA LEU A 207 2.66 -2.32 -7.87
C LEU A 207 2.70 -0.85 -8.25
N VAL A 208 2.66 -0.55 -9.54
CA VAL A 208 2.64 0.81 -10.09
C VAL A 208 1.29 1.05 -10.73
N LEU A 209 0.59 2.09 -10.28
CA LEU A 209 -0.71 2.50 -10.78
C LEU A 209 -0.61 3.92 -11.35
N ARG A 210 -0.97 4.09 -12.61
CA ARG A 210 -1.15 5.41 -13.23
C ARG A 210 -2.64 5.64 -13.39
N MET A 211 -3.14 6.72 -12.82
CA MET A 211 -4.57 7.02 -12.73
C MET A 211 -4.84 8.47 -13.08
N ARG A 212 -6.05 8.76 -13.55
CA ARG A 212 -6.59 10.12 -13.56
C ARG A 212 -7.49 10.30 -12.34
N ALA A 213 -7.24 11.34 -11.56
CA ALA A 213 -8.10 11.71 -10.45
C ALA A 213 -9.44 12.27 -10.94
N PRO A 214 -10.56 12.04 -10.23
CA PRO A 214 -11.80 12.75 -10.48
C PRO A 214 -11.61 14.27 -10.40
N THR A 215 -12.38 15.04 -11.18
CA THR A 215 -12.29 16.51 -11.24
C THR A 215 -12.74 17.22 -9.98
N ASN A 216 -13.41 16.51 -9.08
CA ASN A 216 -13.84 17.01 -7.78
C ASN A 216 -13.23 16.24 -6.60
N ALA A 217 -12.30 15.30 -6.84
CA ALA A 217 -11.53 14.63 -5.80
C ALA A 217 -10.22 15.38 -5.52
N LYS A 218 -9.89 15.54 -4.24
CA LYS A 218 -8.67 16.22 -3.79
C LYS A 218 -7.68 15.28 -3.09
N ALA A 219 -8.11 14.06 -2.78
CA ALA A 219 -7.26 13.04 -2.20
C ALA A 219 -7.74 11.64 -2.59
N PHE A 220 -6.96 10.65 -2.21
CA PHE A 220 -7.35 9.24 -2.17
C PHE A 220 -6.90 8.62 -0.85
N SER A 221 -7.48 7.48 -0.51
CA SER A 221 -6.99 6.60 0.55
C SER A 221 -6.99 5.15 0.10
N PHE A 222 -6.18 4.33 0.75
CA PHE A 222 -6.26 2.87 0.69
C PHE A 222 -5.88 2.30 2.06
N ASN A 223 -6.18 1.04 2.27
CA ASN A 223 -5.89 0.33 3.49
C ASN A 223 -4.76 -0.66 3.29
N SER A 224 -3.95 -0.87 4.33
CA SER A 224 -2.91 -1.88 4.31
C SER A 224 -2.72 -2.56 5.66
N TYR A 225 -2.35 -3.83 5.62
CA TYR A 225 -2.00 -4.64 6.77
C TYR A 225 -0.60 -5.21 6.55
N PHE A 226 0.37 -4.77 7.33
CA PHE A 226 1.77 -5.18 7.23
C PHE A 226 2.10 -6.30 8.21
N PHE A 227 2.83 -7.31 7.75
CA PHE A 227 3.37 -8.44 8.50
C PHE A 227 4.88 -8.53 8.28
N SER A 228 5.61 -8.97 9.31
CA SER A 228 7.03 -9.27 9.18
C SER A 228 7.42 -10.41 10.10
N SER A 229 8.20 -11.36 9.58
CA SER A 229 8.80 -12.46 10.34
C SER A 229 10.08 -12.04 11.06
N GLU A 230 10.57 -10.82 10.82
CA GLU A 230 11.72 -10.25 11.53
C GLU A 230 11.36 -9.78 12.96
N TYR A 231 10.06 -9.60 13.22
CA TYR A 231 9.59 -9.22 14.55
C TYR A 231 9.53 -10.45 15.46
N PRO A 232 9.85 -10.32 16.76
CA PRO A 232 10.33 -9.13 17.46
C PRO A 232 11.86 -8.94 17.49
N GLU A 233 12.63 -9.93 17.05
CA GLU A 233 14.09 -10.03 17.25
C GLU A 233 14.88 -8.88 16.61
N PHE A 234 14.38 -8.30 15.52
CA PHE A 234 15.17 -7.42 14.65
C PHE A 234 14.71 -5.96 14.63
N VAL A 235 13.84 -5.54 15.56
CA VAL A 235 13.46 -4.14 15.73
C VAL A 235 14.71 -3.27 15.95
N CYS A 236 14.81 -2.15 15.21
CA CYS A 236 15.96 -1.23 15.16
C CYS A 236 17.29 -1.78 14.65
N THR A 237 17.29 -2.93 14.00
CA THR A 237 18.53 -3.49 13.42
C THR A 237 18.69 -3.12 11.94
N SER A 238 19.72 -3.66 11.28
CA SER A 238 19.92 -3.53 9.82
C SER A 238 18.96 -4.35 8.96
N PHE A 239 18.01 -5.03 9.60
CA PHE A 239 16.96 -5.86 9.03
C PHE A 239 15.64 -5.11 9.24
N ASN A 240 15.57 -3.91 8.65
CA ASN A 240 14.40 -3.05 8.74
C ASN A 240 13.69 -3.07 7.39
N ASP A 241 12.90 -4.10 7.16
CA ASP A 241 12.13 -4.22 5.94
C ASP A 241 11.25 -3.01 5.68
N GLN A 242 11.15 -2.64 4.42
CA GLN A 242 10.55 -1.38 4.00
C GLN A 242 9.24 -1.63 3.30
N PHE A 243 8.22 -0.87 3.69
CA PHE A 243 6.95 -0.81 2.98
C PHE A 243 6.58 0.64 2.70
N VAL A 244 6.62 1.02 1.42
CA VAL A 244 6.40 2.41 0.97
C VAL A 244 5.28 2.52 -0.03
N ALA A 245 4.64 3.69 -0.03
CA ALA A 245 3.66 4.07 -1.04
C ALA A 245 4.01 5.48 -1.52
N LEU A 246 4.54 5.57 -2.73
CA LEU A 246 5.07 6.81 -3.29
C LEU A 246 4.04 7.44 -4.24
N VAL A 247 3.63 8.67 -3.94
CA VAL A 247 2.68 9.41 -4.78
C VAL A 247 3.39 10.49 -5.61
N ASN A 248 3.25 10.41 -6.93
CA ASN A 248 3.68 11.46 -7.86
C ASN A 248 2.46 12.16 -8.47
N THR A 249 2.48 13.48 -8.49
CA THR A 249 1.50 14.33 -9.17
C THR A 249 2.21 15.17 -10.24
N PRO A 250 2.36 14.67 -11.48
CA PRO A 250 3.22 15.31 -12.49
C PRO A 250 2.83 16.75 -12.85
N ALA A 251 1.55 17.10 -12.70
CA ALA A 251 1.04 18.43 -12.99
C ALA A 251 1.44 19.50 -11.94
N GLY A 252 1.99 19.10 -10.79
CA GLY A 252 2.48 20.02 -9.76
C GLY A 252 2.12 19.58 -8.34
N THR A 253 2.08 20.53 -7.42
CA THR A 253 1.80 20.29 -6.00
C THR A 253 0.30 20.39 -5.70
N PRO A 254 -0.33 19.35 -5.10
CA PRO A 254 -1.71 19.43 -4.64
C PRO A 254 -1.94 20.57 -3.65
N THR A 255 -3.16 21.12 -3.64
CA THR A 255 -3.59 22.18 -2.72
C THR A 255 -4.91 21.80 -2.04
N PRO A 256 -5.18 22.25 -0.80
CA PRO A 256 -4.36 23.15 0.03
C PRO A 256 -3.19 22.48 0.76
N ILE A 257 -3.13 21.14 0.76
CA ILE A 257 -2.11 20.37 1.49
C ILE A 257 -1.26 19.60 0.48
N ALA A 258 0.05 19.82 0.51
CA ALA A 258 1.01 19.10 -0.30
C ALA A 258 1.27 17.68 0.24
N ASN A 259 1.63 16.74 -0.64
CA ASN A 259 2.18 15.45 -0.24
C ASN A 259 3.59 15.60 0.38
N PRO A 260 4.10 14.58 1.10
CA PRO A 260 5.46 14.57 1.63
C PRO A 260 6.50 14.83 0.55
N VAL A 261 7.59 15.51 0.91
CA VAL A 261 8.63 15.96 -0.04
C VAL A 261 9.33 14.80 -0.75
N ASP A 262 9.50 13.67 -0.05
CA ASP A 262 10.05 12.42 -0.58
C ASP A 262 8.98 11.53 -1.23
N LYS A 263 7.72 11.97 -1.24
CA LYS A 263 6.53 11.31 -1.80
C LYS A 263 6.01 10.11 -1.02
N ASN A 264 6.67 9.70 0.08
CA ASN A 264 6.24 8.50 0.82
C ASN A 264 5.05 8.80 1.73
N LEU A 265 3.94 8.12 1.47
CA LEU A 265 2.72 8.18 2.28
C LEU A 265 2.74 7.19 3.44
N MET A 266 3.61 6.16 3.40
CA MET A 266 3.75 5.16 4.46
C MET A 266 4.59 5.69 5.60
N THR A 267 4.06 6.69 6.29
CA THR A 267 4.69 7.31 7.45
C THR A 267 3.63 7.61 8.49
N TYR A 268 3.78 7.02 9.66
CA TYR A 268 2.97 7.35 10.82
C TYR A 268 3.55 8.59 11.50
N THR A 269 2.70 9.57 11.81
CA THR A 269 3.11 10.80 12.49
C THR A 269 2.32 10.98 13.77
N LYS A 270 3.02 11.12 14.90
CA LYS A 270 2.42 11.38 16.20
C LYS A 270 3.31 12.32 16.99
N ASP A 271 2.71 13.35 17.59
CA ASP A 271 3.40 14.32 18.45
C ASP A 271 4.65 14.94 17.80
N GLY A 272 4.61 15.15 16.48
CA GLY A 272 5.71 15.72 15.69
C GLY A 272 6.85 14.75 15.35
N GLN A 273 6.79 13.51 15.84
CA GLN A 273 7.69 12.43 15.46
C GLN A 273 7.09 11.62 14.30
N LYS A 274 7.97 10.95 13.54
CA LYS A 274 7.62 10.20 12.33
C LYS A 274 8.24 8.80 12.40
N TRP A 275 7.46 7.80 12.01
CA TRP A 275 7.89 6.40 11.91
C TRP A 275 7.60 5.88 10.50
N PRO A 276 8.51 5.11 9.89
CA PRO A 276 8.19 4.36 8.68
C PRO A 276 7.18 3.26 9.00
N ILE A 277 6.38 2.86 8.01
CA ILE A 277 5.68 1.58 8.08
C ILE A 277 6.67 0.50 7.64
N GLY A 278 6.95 -0.43 8.55
CA GLY A 278 7.97 -1.46 8.49
C GLY A 278 8.13 -2.04 9.89
N ILE A 279 9.06 -2.97 10.10
CA ILE A 279 9.28 -3.55 11.44
C ILE A 279 9.62 -2.48 12.50
N ASN A 280 10.39 -1.45 12.13
CA ASN A 280 10.79 -0.37 13.03
C ASN A 280 9.61 0.44 13.60
N ILE A 281 8.40 0.31 13.04
CA ILE A 281 7.21 0.90 13.66
C ILE A 281 6.94 0.33 15.04
N ALA A 282 7.44 -0.86 15.36
CA ALA A 282 7.35 -1.47 16.68
C ALA A 282 8.19 -0.73 17.74
N LYS A 283 9.10 0.19 17.38
CA LYS A 283 9.79 1.04 18.36
C LYS A 283 8.94 2.25 18.74
N GLY A 284 8.49 2.26 19.99
CA GLY A 284 7.82 3.41 20.58
C GLY A 284 6.43 3.74 20.03
N THR A 285 5.82 2.83 19.25
CA THR A 285 4.40 2.95 18.85
C THR A 285 3.57 1.77 19.34
N THR A 286 2.27 1.83 19.05
CA THR A 286 1.29 0.76 19.31
C THR A 286 0.82 0.08 18.02
N LEU A 287 1.44 0.39 16.87
CA LEU A 287 0.89 -0.01 15.58
C LEU A 287 1.17 -1.48 15.26
N PHE A 288 2.33 -2.00 15.65
CA PHE A 288 2.63 -3.43 15.60
C PHE A 288 1.95 -4.14 16.77
N SER A 289 0.70 -4.55 16.57
CA SER A 289 -0.24 -4.89 17.66
C SER A 289 -0.82 -6.29 17.58
N VAL A 290 -0.63 -6.99 16.46
CA VAL A 290 -1.03 -8.38 16.29
C VAL A 290 0.22 -9.24 16.34
N CYS A 291 0.49 -9.80 17.52
CA CYS A 291 1.61 -10.69 17.78
C CYS A 291 1.36 -11.52 19.04
N GLU A 292 2.20 -12.52 19.25
CA GLU A 292 2.24 -13.26 20.52
C GLU A 292 2.61 -12.34 21.69
N ASP A 293 2.13 -12.69 22.88
CA ASP A 293 2.48 -11.94 24.10
C ASP A 293 4.00 -11.98 24.34
N LEU A 294 4.65 -10.82 24.34
CA LEU A 294 6.09 -10.72 24.56
C LEU A 294 6.51 -11.15 25.97
N ALA A 295 5.59 -11.17 26.93
CA ALA A 295 5.89 -11.67 28.27
C ALA A 295 6.31 -13.15 28.29
N VAL A 296 6.02 -13.91 27.23
CA VAL A 296 6.43 -15.31 27.08
C VAL A 296 7.63 -15.50 26.13
N SER A 297 8.14 -14.43 25.52
CA SER A 297 9.28 -14.49 24.60
C SER A 297 10.61 -14.25 25.30
N SER A 298 11.66 -14.92 24.81
CA SER A 298 13.04 -14.77 25.31
C SER A 298 14.00 -14.14 24.31
N CYS A 299 13.51 -13.70 23.16
CA CYS A 299 14.34 -13.39 21.98
C CYS A 299 14.17 -11.95 21.48
N ASP A 300 13.23 -11.20 22.05
CA ASP A 300 12.88 -9.85 21.64
C ASP A 300 14.06 -8.88 21.77
N ASP A 301 14.15 -7.93 20.84
CA ASP A 301 15.07 -6.81 21.04
C ASP A 301 14.56 -5.89 22.16
N SER A 302 15.50 -5.30 22.89
CA SER A 302 15.24 -4.28 23.91
C SER A 302 14.49 -3.03 23.42
N ASP A 303 14.51 -2.77 22.11
CA ASP A 303 13.85 -1.64 21.46
C ASP A 303 12.37 -1.88 21.13
N VAL A 304 11.86 -3.10 21.28
CA VAL A 304 10.45 -3.42 21.07
C VAL A 304 9.57 -2.65 22.05
N SER A 305 8.55 -1.96 21.54
CA SER A 305 7.60 -1.22 22.37
C SER A 305 6.86 -2.16 23.31
N ALA A 306 6.84 -1.83 24.60
CA ALA A 306 6.03 -2.51 25.61
C ALA A 306 4.51 -2.41 25.35
N ALA A 307 4.08 -1.54 24.40
CA ALA A 307 2.69 -1.42 23.98
C ALA A 307 2.39 -2.20 22.69
N SER A 308 3.34 -2.98 22.18
CA SER A 308 3.12 -3.94 21.08
C SER A 308 2.19 -5.07 21.53
N CYS A 309 1.70 -5.85 20.56
CA CYS A 309 0.87 -7.05 20.79
C CYS A 309 -0.45 -6.82 21.54
N SER A 310 -0.94 -5.57 21.57
CA SER A 310 -2.17 -5.21 22.29
C SER A 310 -3.45 -5.85 21.77
N LEU A 311 -3.46 -6.36 20.53
CA LEU A 311 -4.58 -7.11 19.93
C LEU A 311 -4.40 -8.63 20.03
N GLY A 312 -3.24 -9.11 20.49
CA GLY A 312 -2.89 -10.52 20.61
C GLY A 312 -2.71 -11.25 19.27
N MET A 313 -2.49 -12.56 19.35
CA MET A 313 -2.10 -13.38 18.18
C MET A 313 -3.26 -13.88 17.31
N ALA A 314 -4.52 -13.60 17.67
CA ALA A 314 -5.67 -14.27 17.06
C ALA A 314 -5.75 -14.05 15.53
N GLN A 315 -5.38 -12.87 15.05
CA GLN A 315 -5.36 -12.53 13.62
C GLN A 315 -4.08 -13.02 12.89
N LEU A 316 -3.10 -13.56 13.62
CA LEU A 316 -1.88 -14.11 13.04
C LEU A 316 -2.03 -15.59 12.68
N LEU A 317 -3.03 -16.29 13.23
CA LEU A 317 -3.20 -17.73 13.06
C LEU A 317 -3.38 -18.10 11.57
N GLY A 318 -2.58 -19.04 11.06
CA GLY A 318 -2.67 -19.53 9.69
C GLY A 318 -2.10 -18.56 8.64
N THR A 319 -1.44 -17.49 9.04
CA THR A 319 -0.89 -16.49 8.11
C THR A 319 0.50 -16.86 7.59
N GLY A 320 1.20 -17.77 8.27
CA GLY A 320 2.62 -18.08 8.06
C GLY A 320 3.56 -17.20 8.89
N PHE A 321 3.03 -16.21 9.61
CA PHE A 321 3.78 -15.29 10.47
C PHE A 321 3.64 -15.63 11.96
N GLU A 322 2.87 -16.65 12.30
CA GLU A 322 2.79 -17.18 13.65
C GLU A 322 3.95 -18.13 13.97
N LYS A 323 4.07 -18.44 15.26
CA LYS A 323 5.07 -19.37 15.75
C LYS A 323 4.86 -20.79 15.19
N PRO A 324 5.91 -21.44 14.66
CA PRO A 324 5.81 -22.75 14.01
C PRO A 324 5.65 -23.90 15.01
N SER A 325 5.87 -23.66 16.30
CA SER A 325 5.67 -24.66 17.36
C SER A 325 5.39 -24.02 18.70
N ALA A 326 4.38 -24.56 19.41
CA ALA A 326 4.06 -24.21 20.78
C ALA A 326 5.23 -24.43 21.77
N THR A 327 6.28 -25.17 21.38
CA THR A 327 7.48 -25.40 22.20
C THR A 327 8.60 -24.40 21.95
N SER A 328 8.51 -23.53 20.93
CA SER A 328 9.50 -22.45 20.76
C SER A 328 9.39 -21.47 21.95
N THR A 329 10.50 -20.88 22.36
CA THR A 329 10.52 -19.86 23.43
C THR A 329 10.66 -18.45 22.89
N CYS A 330 10.92 -18.29 21.59
CA CYS A 330 10.83 -17.01 20.91
C CYS A 330 9.39 -16.81 20.44
N ALA A 331 8.86 -15.59 20.62
CA ALA A 331 7.75 -15.12 19.79
C ALA A 331 8.20 -15.13 18.32
N TRP A 332 7.24 -15.15 17.42
CA TRP A 332 7.52 -15.20 16.01
C TRP A 332 6.56 -14.29 15.28
N GLY A 333 7.17 -13.40 14.51
CA GLY A 333 6.48 -12.51 13.60
C GLY A 333 5.39 -11.70 14.26
N GLY A 334 4.73 -10.95 13.42
CA GLY A 334 3.52 -10.26 13.78
C GLY A 334 3.16 -9.29 12.70
N GLY A 335 2.23 -8.42 13.03
CA GLY A 335 1.83 -7.38 12.12
C GLY A 335 1.14 -6.21 12.78
N THR A 336 0.68 -5.35 11.91
CA THR A 336 -0.14 -4.21 12.28
C THR A 336 -1.59 -4.63 12.52
N TYR A 337 -2.51 -3.72 12.24
CA TYR A 337 -3.88 -3.99 11.87
C TYR A 337 -4.10 -3.30 10.51
N TRP A 338 -5.35 -3.20 10.05
CA TRP A 338 -5.69 -2.35 8.91
C TRP A 338 -5.38 -0.88 9.19
N LEU A 339 -4.26 -0.42 8.66
CA LEU A 339 -3.89 0.98 8.63
C LEU A 339 -4.55 1.66 7.44
N THR A 340 -4.85 2.96 7.57
CA THR A 340 -5.36 3.77 6.46
C THR A 340 -4.29 4.74 5.99
N THR A 341 -3.90 4.64 4.73
CA THR A 341 -2.93 5.54 4.09
C THR A 341 -3.65 6.46 3.13
N ALA A 342 -3.33 7.76 3.17
CA ALA A 342 -3.94 8.73 2.28
C ALA A 342 -2.94 9.72 1.67
N GLY A 343 -3.24 10.18 0.46
CA GLY A 343 -2.45 11.14 -0.30
C GLY A 343 -3.33 12.12 -1.05
N ASN A 344 -2.81 13.33 -1.31
CA ASN A 344 -3.52 14.38 -2.01
C ASN A 344 -3.27 14.34 -3.53
N VAL A 345 -4.23 14.80 -4.31
CA VAL A 345 -4.17 14.87 -5.78
C VAL A 345 -4.59 16.25 -6.28
N ILE A 346 -4.20 16.56 -7.52
CA ILE A 346 -4.77 17.71 -8.24
C ILE A 346 -6.01 17.18 -8.98
N PRO A 347 -7.21 17.76 -8.76
CA PRO A 347 -8.43 17.26 -9.38
C PRO A 347 -8.34 17.22 -10.91
N GLY A 348 -8.75 16.11 -11.53
CA GLY A 348 -8.73 15.91 -12.99
C GLY A 348 -7.37 15.57 -13.61
N GLU A 349 -6.29 15.72 -12.85
CA GLU A 349 -4.92 15.49 -13.30
C GLU A 349 -4.47 14.04 -13.06
N ILE A 350 -3.32 13.71 -13.65
CA ILE A 350 -2.70 12.41 -13.47
C ILE A 350 -2.06 12.30 -12.08
N VAL A 351 -2.22 11.14 -11.47
CA VAL A 351 -1.48 10.69 -10.29
C VAL A 351 -0.84 9.34 -10.58
N GLU A 352 0.38 9.15 -10.12
CA GLU A 352 1.03 7.84 -10.09
C GLU A 352 1.23 7.40 -8.65
N LEU A 353 0.85 6.17 -8.35
CA LEU A 353 1.03 5.53 -7.05
C LEU A 353 1.93 4.31 -7.22
N ARG A 354 3.03 4.25 -6.47
CA ARG A 354 3.94 3.10 -6.42
C ARG A 354 3.91 2.50 -5.03
N ILE A 355 3.41 1.28 -4.89
CA ILE A 355 3.33 0.55 -3.61
C ILE A 355 4.39 -0.54 -3.65
N ALA A 356 5.43 -0.44 -2.81
CA ALA A 356 6.58 -1.33 -2.86
C ALA A 356 6.94 -1.87 -1.48
N ILE A 357 7.33 -3.15 -1.44
CA ILE A 357 7.86 -3.84 -0.26
C ILE A 357 9.15 -4.59 -0.64
N TRP A 358 10.13 -4.63 0.25
CA TRP A 358 11.40 -5.34 0.05
C TRP A 358 12.12 -5.65 1.38
N ASP A 359 12.93 -6.69 1.35
CA ASP A 359 13.78 -7.07 2.48
C ASP A 359 15.02 -6.17 2.56
N VAL A 360 15.44 -5.82 3.77
CA VAL A 360 16.67 -5.07 4.01
C VAL A 360 17.69 -5.94 4.72
N GLY A 361 18.95 -5.84 4.31
CA GLY A 361 20.06 -6.58 4.92
C GLY A 361 20.20 -8.00 4.39
N ASP A 362 19.14 -8.81 4.42
CA ASP A 362 19.14 -10.16 3.84
C ASP A 362 17.85 -10.51 3.06
N LYS A 363 17.52 -11.80 2.94
CA LYS A 363 16.47 -12.41 2.11
C LYS A 363 15.79 -13.58 2.83
N ILE A 364 15.97 -13.67 4.15
CA ILE A 364 15.68 -14.89 4.92
C ILE A 364 14.29 -14.82 5.52
N TYR A 365 13.99 -13.71 6.20
CA TYR A 365 12.72 -13.50 6.89
C TYR A 365 11.80 -12.69 6.00
N ASP A 366 10.62 -13.26 5.73
CA ASP A 366 9.67 -12.63 4.85
C ASP A 366 8.95 -11.48 5.56
N SER A 367 8.60 -10.46 4.77
CA SER A 367 7.62 -9.43 5.06
C SER A 367 6.51 -9.44 4.01
N LEU A 368 5.31 -9.02 4.41
CA LEU A 368 4.12 -9.09 3.58
C LEU A 368 3.18 -7.92 3.85
N ALA A 369 2.57 -7.41 2.80
CA ALA A 369 1.53 -6.40 2.87
C ALA A 369 0.25 -6.90 2.18
N LEU A 370 -0.84 -6.88 2.93
CA LEU A 370 -2.18 -6.89 2.35
C LEU A 370 -2.57 -5.46 2.01
N VAL A 371 -3.18 -5.23 0.85
CA VAL A 371 -3.59 -3.89 0.38
C VAL A 371 -4.98 -3.97 -0.24
N ASP A 372 -5.87 -3.05 0.15
CA ASP A 372 -7.28 -3.05 -0.28
C ASP A 372 -7.96 -1.68 -0.06
N GLY A 373 -9.21 -1.51 -0.51
CA GLY A 373 -10.11 -0.44 -0.10
C GLY A 373 -9.71 0.94 -0.64
N PHE A 374 -9.26 1.01 -1.89
CA PHE A 374 -8.93 2.27 -2.54
C PHE A 374 -10.17 3.15 -2.70
N ARG A 375 -10.08 4.42 -2.29
CA ARG A 375 -11.19 5.38 -2.40
C ARG A 375 -10.71 6.75 -2.80
N TRP A 376 -11.47 7.39 -3.69
CA TRP A 376 -11.34 8.83 -3.93
C TRP A 376 -12.01 9.63 -2.81
N LEU A 377 -11.37 10.74 -2.43
CA LEU A 377 -11.84 11.62 -1.36
C LEU A 377 -12.08 13.02 -1.92
N TYR A 378 -13.28 13.56 -1.65
CA TYR A 378 -13.69 14.90 -2.08
C TYR A 378 -12.83 16.01 -1.46
N SER A 379 -12.41 15.82 -0.21
CA SER A 379 -11.60 16.78 0.54
C SER A 379 -10.14 16.35 0.58
N ALA A 380 -9.24 17.33 0.56
CA ALA A 380 -7.84 17.09 0.87
C ALA A 380 -7.71 16.60 2.32
N THR A 381 -6.68 15.81 2.59
CA THR A 381 -6.40 15.22 3.90
C THR A 381 -4.96 15.48 4.31
N LEU A 382 -4.65 15.24 5.59
CA LEU A 382 -3.25 15.15 6.01
C LEU A 382 -2.67 13.86 5.41
N PRO A 383 -1.66 13.94 4.53
CA PRO A 383 -1.11 12.75 3.90
C PRO A 383 -0.26 11.96 4.91
N GLY A 384 -0.29 10.64 4.80
CA GLY A 384 0.36 9.73 5.75
C GLY A 384 -0.47 8.49 6.03
N THR A 385 -0.03 7.71 7.02
CA THR A 385 -0.70 6.51 7.50
C THR A 385 -1.17 6.67 8.94
N ASN A 386 -2.35 6.15 9.27
CA ASN A 386 -2.91 6.12 10.64
C ASN A 386 -3.46 4.75 11.01
#